data_AF-A0A172TPS0-F1
#
_entry.id   AF-A0A172TPS0-F1
#
_cell.length_a   1.000
_cell.length_b   1.000
_cell.length_c   1.000
_cell.angle_alpha   90.00
_cell.angle_beta   90.00
_cell.angle_gamma   90.00
#
_symmetry.space_group_name_H-M   'P 1'
#
loop_
_entity.id
_entity.type
_entity.pdbx_description
1 polymer ?
#
loop_
_entity_poly.entity_id
_entity_poly.type
_entity_poly.pdbx_seq_one_letter_code
_entity_poly.pdbx_strand_id
1 'polypeptide(L)'
;MIYPVVDYTDLIKYKKYVTADLQAYIDIMAAQTLRPSTNDAALAIGYQELVNRGLALEQFMAKYPKSNRYVQVANLFRETKYMIFYSPSNTPLFDYDGEEVMRANARIGYSAVLKRNPATASPLLQLLATFMSIAEASDFKKSEAVETFLQEKVSLD
;
A
#
# COMPACT_ATOMS: atom_id res chain seq x y z
N MET A 1 -15.96 21.23 -3.65
CA MET A 1 -16.77 20.00 -3.83
C MET A 1 -16.81 19.27 -2.51
N ILE A 2 -17.98 18.83 -2.05
CA ILE A 2 -18.14 18.12 -0.77
C ILE A 2 -18.55 16.68 -1.10
N TYR A 3 -17.84 15.71 -0.54
CA TYR A 3 -18.16 14.30 -0.66
C TYR A 3 -18.40 13.69 0.72
N PRO A 4 -19.47 12.93 0.93
CA PRO A 4 -19.67 12.22 2.18
C PRO A 4 -18.63 11.10 2.32
N VAL A 5 -17.96 11.05 3.47
CA VAL A 5 -17.07 9.95 3.84
C VAL A 5 -17.70 9.23 5.04
N VAL A 6 -17.80 7.91 4.95
CA VAL A 6 -18.30 7.08 6.04
C VAL A 6 -17.25 7.04 7.15
N ASP A 7 -17.65 7.34 8.38
CA ASP A 7 -16.83 7.07 9.55
C ASP A 7 -16.91 5.58 9.91
N TYR A 8 -15.90 4.82 9.49
CA TYR A 8 -15.84 3.39 9.78
C TYR A 8 -15.51 3.08 11.24
N THR A 9 -14.98 4.04 12.00
CA THR A 9 -14.71 3.83 13.43
C THR A 9 -16.01 3.67 14.22
N ASP A 10 -17.06 4.38 13.82
CA ASP A 10 -18.42 4.25 14.38
C ASP A 10 -19.07 2.88 14.09
N LEU A 11 -18.60 2.18 13.06
CA LEU A 11 -19.14 0.88 12.66
C LEU A 11 -18.53 -0.30 13.43
N ILE A 12 -17.45 -0.08 14.19
CA ILE A 12 -16.77 -1.12 14.98
C ILE A 12 -17.73 -1.83 15.94
N LYS A 13 -18.66 -1.08 16.56
CA LYS A 13 -19.66 -1.63 17.51
C LYS A 13 -20.60 -2.66 16.88
N TYR A 14 -20.75 -2.64 15.55
CA TYR A 14 -21.62 -3.56 14.82
C TYR A 14 -20.92 -4.83 14.33
N LYS A 15 -19.59 -4.94 14.47
CA LYS A 15 -18.83 -6.10 13.99
C LYS A 15 -19.39 -7.44 14.44
N LYS A 16 -19.86 -7.54 15.69
CA LYS A 16 -20.43 -8.78 16.24
C LYS A 16 -21.74 -9.24 15.60
N TYR A 17 -22.36 -8.40 14.77
CA TYR A 17 -23.64 -8.67 14.12
C TYR A 17 -23.51 -8.88 12.60
N VAL A 18 -22.30 -8.87 12.07
CA VAL A 18 -22.04 -9.04 10.63
C VAL A 18 -21.13 -10.23 10.36
N THR A 19 -21.12 -10.67 9.12
CA THR A 19 -20.29 -11.79 8.63
C THR A 19 -18.80 -11.48 8.78
N ALA A 20 -17.97 -12.53 8.84
CA ALA A 20 -16.54 -12.40 9.11
C ALA A 20 -15.79 -11.55 8.06
N ASP A 21 -16.22 -11.56 6.80
CA ASP A 21 -15.69 -10.68 5.76
C ASP A 21 -16.02 -9.22 6.07
N LEU A 22 -17.27 -8.90 6.43
CA LEU A 22 -17.64 -7.53 6.80
C LEU A 22 -16.95 -7.05 8.07
N GLN A 23 -16.65 -7.94 9.02
CA GLN A 23 -15.83 -7.60 10.18
C GLN A 23 -14.42 -7.17 9.76
N ALA A 24 -13.76 -7.95 8.90
CA ALA A 24 -12.43 -7.64 8.39
C ALA A 24 -12.43 -6.36 7.54
N TYR A 25 -13.46 -6.15 6.73
CA TYR A 25 -13.63 -4.93 5.95
C TYR A 25 -13.77 -3.69 6.85
N ILE A 26 -14.60 -3.77 7.90
CA ILE A 26 -14.74 -2.67 8.88
C ILE A 26 -13.40 -2.37 9.55
N ASP A 27 -12.62 -3.38 9.93
CA ASP A 27 -11.30 -3.17 10.55
C ASP A 27 -10.32 -2.44 9.62
N ILE A 28 -10.24 -2.88 8.36
CA ILE A 28 -9.39 -2.24 7.34
C ILE A 28 -9.81 -0.78 7.16
N MET A 29 -11.11 -0.53 6.95
CA MET A 29 -11.59 0.82 6.68
C MET A 29 -11.51 1.73 7.90
N ALA A 30 -11.75 1.23 9.11
CA ALA A 30 -11.62 2.00 10.34
C ALA A 30 -10.16 2.45 10.57
N ALA A 31 -9.18 1.58 10.31
CA ALA A 31 -7.77 1.95 10.39
C ALA A 31 -7.41 3.09 9.41
N GLN A 32 -8.01 3.08 8.20
CA GLN A 32 -7.81 4.14 7.21
C GLN A 32 -8.56 5.43 7.55
N THR A 33 -9.76 5.35 8.13
CA THR A 33 -10.49 6.53 8.62
C THR A 33 -9.74 7.21 9.75
N LEU A 34 -9.23 6.44 10.72
CA LEU A 34 -8.51 6.98 11.86
C LEU A 34 -7.16 7.61 11.46
N ARG A 35 -6.49 7.02 10.47
CA ARG A 35 -5.19 7.46 9.96
C ARG A 35 -5.23 7.45 8.43
N PRO A 36 -5.66 8.52 7.75
CA PRO A 36 -5.65 8.59 6.29
C PRO A 36 -4.24 8.36 5.74
N SER A 37 -4.11 7.59 4.65
CA SER A 37 -2.80 7.32 4.03
C SER A 37 -2.19 8.57 3.40
N THR A 38 -3.04 9.51 2.96
CA THR A 38 -2.63 10.75 2.32
C THR A 38 -3.30 11.97 2.94
N ASN A 39 -2.60 13.11 2.89
CA ASN A 39 -3.14 14.42 3.21
C ASN A 39 -2.50 15.42 2.25
N ASP A 40 -3.30 16.25 1.58
CA ASP A 40 -2.85 17.19 0.56
C ASP A 40 -1.87 16.55 -0.45
N ALA A 41 -2.29 15.43 -1.05
CA ALA A 41 -1.49 14.62 -1.99
C ALA A 41 -0.07 14.22 -1.51
N ALA A 42 0.20 14.29 -0.20
CA ALA A 42 1.41 13.80 0.45
C ALA A 42 1.10 12.53 1.24
N LEU A 43 2.07 11.62 1.36
CA LEU A 43 1.96 10.44 2.22
C LEU A 43 1.96 10.89 3.69
N ALA A 44 0.86 10.61 4.40
CA ALA A 44 0.66 11.01 5.79
C ALA A 44 1.04 9.91 6.80
N ILE A 45 1.33 8.70 6.31
CA ILE A 45 1.73 7.54 7.12
C ILE A 45 3.15 7.08 6.79
N GLY A 46 3.73 6.22 7.62
CA GLY A 46 5.03 5.62 7.33
C GLY A 46 4.97 4.57 6.22
N TYR A 47 6.07 4.41 5.48
CA TYR A 47 6.18 3.41 4.40
C TYR A 47 5.97 1.96 4.86
N GLN A 48 6.40 1.62 6.08
CA GLN A 48 6.11 0.31 6.67
C GLN A 48 4.60 0.10 6.87
N GLU A 49 3.90 1.13 7.36
CA GLU A 49 2.44 1.07 7.56
C GLU A 49 1.71 0.97 6.21
N LEU A 50 2.17 1.72 5.21
CA LEU A 50 1.62 1.66 3.85
C LEU A 50 1.69 0.24 3.27
N VAL A 51 2.84 -0.44 3.35
CA VAL A 51 2.96 -1.83 2.90
C VAL A 51 2.07 -2.77 3.70
N ASN A 52 2.02 -2.62 5.03
CA ASN A 52 1.17 -3.44 5.88
C ASN A 52 -0.32 -3.29 5.55
N ARG A 53 -0.78 -2.09 5.17
CA ARG A 53 -2.14 -1.88 4.65
C ARG A 53 -2.36 -2.64 3.34
N GLY A 54 -1.40 -2.58 2.42
CA GLY A 54 -1.41 -3.37 1.19
C GLY A 54 -1.56 -4.88 1.46
N LEU A 55 -0.81 -5.42 2.43
CA LEU A 55 -0.88 -6.82 2.82
C LEU A 55 -2.22 -7.20 3.44
N ALA A 56 -2.82 -6.33 4.25
CA ALA A 56 -4.15 -6.56 4.83
C ALA A 56 -5.24 -6.64 3.74
N LEU A 57 -5.14 -5.78 2.71
CA LEU A 57 -6.04 -5.77 1.56
C LEU A 57 -5.88 -7.03 0.70
N GLU A 58 -4.64 -7.43 0.40
CA GLU A 58 -4.33 -8.66 -0.32
C GLU A 58 -4.86 -9.89 0.44
N GLN A 59 -4.64 -9.95 1.76
CA GLN A 59 -5.13 -11.02 2.61
C GLN A 59 -6.67 -11.09 2.63
N PHE A 60 -7.35 -9.93 2.67
CA PHE A 60 -8.80 -9.88 2.56
C PHE A 60 -9.29 -10.53 1.26
N MET A 61 -8.70 -10.14 0.13
CA MET A 61 -9.08 -10.66 -1.18
C MET A 61 -8.88 -12.18 -1.27
N ALA A 62 -7.76 -12.68 -0.76
CA ALA A 62 -7.47 -14.12 -0.73
C ALA A 62 -8.45 -14.89 0.17
N LYS A 63 -8.81 -14.34 1.33
CA LYS A 63 -9.66 -15.00 2.32
C LYS A 63 -11.15 -14.92 1.99
N TYR A 64 -11.58 -13.84 1.33
CA TYR A 64 -13.00 -13.56 1.08
C TYR A 64 -13.30 -13.25 -0.40
N PRO A 65 -12.97 -14.16 -1.34
CA PRO A 65 -13.14 -13.92 -2.78
C PRO A 65 -14.59 -13.75 -3.23
N LYS A 66 -15.57 -14.14 -2.40
CA LYS A 66 -17.01 -14.00 -2.66
C LYS A 66 -17.68 -12.88 -1.86
N SER A 67 -16.91 -12.08 -1.12
CA SER A 67 -17.48 -10.95 -0.36
C SER A 67 -18.09 -9.92 -1.31
N ASN A 68 -19.21 -9.32 -0.91
CA ASN A 68 -19.77 -8.17 -1.62
C ASN A 68 -18.86 -6.93 -1.57
N ARG A 69 -17.81 -6.94 -0.72
CA ARG A 69 -16.78 -5.89 -0.65
C ARG A 69 -15.54 -6.19 -1.48
N TYR A 70 -15.45 -7.35 -2.13
CA TYR A 70 -14.26 -7.75 -2.87
C TYR A 70 -13.81 -6.71 -3.90
N VAL A 71 -14.72 -6.22 -4.74
CA VAL A 71 -14.41 -5.22 -5.78
C VAL A 71 -13.88 -3.91 -5.17
N GLN A 72 -14.48 -3.47 -4.06
CA GLN A 72 -14.05 -2.25 -3.37
C GLN A 72 -12.64 -2.42 -2.77
N VAL A 73 -12.37 -3.56 -2.14
CA VAL A 73 -11.05 -3.87 -1.58
C VAL A 73 -10.01 -4.06 -2.68
N ALA A 74 -10.36 -4.66 -3.82
CA ALA A 74 -9.46 -4.80 -4.96
C ALA A 74 -9.03 -3.45 -5.54
N ASN A 75 -9.95 -2.50 -5.66
CA ASN A 75 -9.62 -1.14 -6.10
C ASN A 75 -8.68 -0.44 -5.10
N LEU A 76 -8.99 -0.52 -3.81
CA LEU A 76 -8.16 0.04 -2.75
C LEU A 76 -6.77 -0.63 -2.69
N PHE A 77 -6.69 -1.93 -2.94
CA PHE A 77 -5.44 -2.66 -3.06
C PHE A 77 -4.62 -2.16 -4.25
N ARG A 78 -5.23 -1.96 -5.42
CA ARG A 78 -4.57 -1.40 -6.60
C ARG A 78 -4.00 0.00 -6.34
N GLU A 79 -4.79 0.88 -5.71
CA GLU A 79 -4.36 2.23 -5.33
C GLU A 79 -3.24 2.20 -4.28
N THR A 80 -3.37 1.35 -3.26
CA THR A 80 -2.34 1.18 -2.22
C THR A 80 -1.06 0.61 -2.80
N LYS A 81 -1.15 -0.38 -3.69
CA LYS A 81 -0.02 -0.95 -4.43
C LYS A 81 0.65 0.15 -5.24
N TYR A 82 -0.08 0.92 -6.04
CA TYR A 82 0.49 2.04 -6.78
C TYR A 82 1.24 3.02 -5.86
N MET A 83 0.62 3.40 -4.74
CA MET A 83 1.23 4.29 -3.75
C MET A 83 2.49 3.70 -3.10
N ILE A 84 2.60 2.38 -2.92
CA ILE A 84 3.85 1.74 -2.45
C ILE A 84 4.99 1.99 -3.45
N PHE A 85 4.74 1.93 -4.75
CA PHE A 85 5.82 1.94 -5.74
C PHE A 85 6.09 3.30 -6.39
N TYR A 86 5.11 4.19 -6.40
CA TYR A 86 5.26 5.57 -6.92
C TYR A 86 5.24 6.62 -5.80
N SER A 87 4.56 6.34 -4.69
CA SER A 87 4.13 7.33 -3.68
C SER A 87 3.27 8.47 -4.24
N PRO A 88 2.61 9.26 -3.37
CA PRO A 88 1.83 10.42 -3.80
C PRO A 88 2.70 11.54 -4.41
N SER A 89 2.12 12.39 -5.25
CA SER A 89 2.86 13.42 -6.01
C SER A 89 3.60 14.46 -5.16
N ASN A 90 3.10 14.78 -3.96
CA ASN A 90 3.78 15.74 -3.06
C ASN A 90 4.85 15.07 -2.19
N THR A 91 4.94 13.73 -2.25
CA THR A 91 5.97 12.94 -1.57
C THR A 91 6.39 11.79 -2.50
N PRO A 92 6.91 12.07 -3.70
CA PRO A 92 7.21 11.04 -4.69
C PRO A 92 8.28 10.10 -4.14
N LEU A 93 8.25 8.82 -4.53
CA LEU A 93 9.13 7.81 -3.95
C LEU A 93 10.61 8.10 -4.25
N PHE A 94 10.85 8.56 -5.47
CA PHE A 94 12.10 9.12 -5.96
C PHE A 94 11.89 10.62 -6.07
N ASP A 95 12.93 11.39 -5.76
CA ASP A 95 12.95 12.85 -5.63
C ASP A 95 12.78 13.35 -4.18
N TYR A 96 13.96 13.55 -3.59
CA TYR A 96 14.23 14.41 -2.46
C TYR A 96 15.45 15.24 -2.87
N ASP A 97 15.27 16.55 -3.00
CA ASP A 97 16.31 17.53 -3.35
C ASP A 97 16.92 17.42 -4.77
N GLY A 98 16.21 16.81 -5.74
CA GLY A 98 16.62 16.79 -7.15
C GLY A 98 17.61 15.70 -7.55
N GLU A 99 17.92 14.77 -6.65
CA GLU A 99 18.91 13.70 -6.87
C GLU A 99 18.31 12.41 -7.46
N GLU A 100 16.98 12.33 -7.64
CA GLU A 100 16.27 11.13 -8.17
C GLU A 100 16.61 9.83 -7.41
N VAL A 101 16.84 9.95 -6.09
CA VAL A 101 17.14 8.82 -5.19
C VAL A 101 15.89 8.46 -4.38
N MET A 102 15.71 7.17 -4.12
CA MET A 102 14.64 6.66 -3.26
C MET A 102 14.74 7.23 -1.84
N ARG A 103 13.61 7.72 -1.33
CA ARG A 103 13.52 8.27 0.04
C ARG A 103 14.06 7.29 1.09
N ALA A 104 14.89 7.81 1.99
CA ALA A 104 15.49 7.02 3.07
C ALA A 104 14.44 6.30 3.94
N ASN A 105 13.34 6.99 4.27
CA ASN A 105 12.25 6.41 5.06
C ASN A 105 11.54 5.26 4.33
N ALA A 106 11.48 5.29 2.99
CA ALA A 106 10.94 4.20 2.19
C ALA A 106 11.86 2.98 2.22
N ARG A 107 13.17 3.20 2.01
CA ARG A 107 14.19 2.15 2.13
C ARG A 107 14.11 1.45 3.49
N ILE A 108 14.12 2.24 4.58
CA ILE A 108 14.01 1.72 5.95
C ILE A 108 12.70 0.94 6.14
N GLY A 109 11.57 1.51 5.73
CA GLY A 109 10.25 0.89 5.90
C GLY A 109 10.12 -0.43 5.13
N TYR A 110 10.52 -0.48 3.86
CA TYR A 110 10.42 -1.67 3.03
C TYR A 110 11.38 -2.77 3.50
N SER A 111 12.62 -2.41 3.81
CA SER A 111 13.57 -3.37 4.39
C SER A 111 13.07 -3.93 5.71
N ALA A 112 12.41 -3.13 6.57
CA ALA A 112 11.83 -3.63 7.81
C ALA A 112 10.71 -4.65 7.57
N VAL A 113 9.86 -4.44 6.56
CA VAL A 113 8.82 -5.40 6.18
C VAL A 113 9.43 -6.70 5.63
N LEU A 114 10.38 -6.59 4.70
CA LEU A 114 11.02 -7.75 4.06
C LEU A 114 11.90 -8.57 5.04
N LYS A 115 12.43 -7.95 6.09
CA LYS A 115 13.13 -8.68 7.17
C LYS A 115 12.19 -9.50 8.05
N ARG A 116 10.94 -9.07 8.21
CA ARG A 116 9.95 -9.70 9.09
C ARG A 116 9.07 -10.72 8.37
N ASN A 117 9.03 -10.67 7.04
CA ASN A 117 8.16 -11.52 6.23
C ASN A 117 8.96 -12.11 5.06
N PRO A 118 8.92 -13.43 4.83
CA PRO A 118 9.57 -13.99 3.66
C PRO A 118 8.89 -13.50 2.39
N ALA A 119 9.67 -13.21 1.34
CA ALA A 119 9.14 -12.73 0.05
C ALA A 119 8.10 -13.68 -0.57
N THR A 120 8.17 -14.98 -0.24
CA THR A 120 7.23 -16.01 -0.70
C THR A 120 5.90 -16.03 0.05
N ALA A 121 5.73 -15.24 1.12
CA ALA A 121 4.48 -15.21 1.88
C ALA A 121 3.33 -14.53 1.13
N SER A 122 3.62 -13.65 0.18
CA SER A 122 2.57 -13.00 -0.62
C SER A 122 3.08 -12.43 -1.95
N PRO A 123 2.22 -12.32 -2.98
CA PRO A 123 2.57 -11.68 -4.24
C PRO A 123 3.06 -10.23 -4.08
N LEU A 124 2.44 -9.43 -3.19
CA LEU A 124 2.91 -8.08 -2.89
C LEU A 124 4.33 -8.07 -2.29
N LEU A 125 4.64 -8.98 -1.36
CA LEU A 125 5.99 -9.10 -0.78
C LEU A 125 7.02 -9.52 -1.81
N GLN A 126 6.67 -10.46 -2.69
CA GLN A 126 7.54 -10.88 -3.78
C GLN A 126 7.85 -9.71 -4.71
N LEU A 127 6.82 -8.94 -5.08
CA LEU A 127 6.99 -7.75 -5.92
C LEU A 127 7.86 -6.69 -5.25
N LEU A 128 7.63 -6.44 -3.96
CA LEU A 128 8.42 -5.49 -3.16
C LEU A 128 9.89 -5.93 -3.05
N ALA A 129 10.15 -7.23 -2.85
CA ALA A 129 11.50 -7.77 -2.78
C ALA A 129 12.25 -7.59 -4.11
N THR A 130 11.60 -7.92 -5.24
CA THR A 130 12.18 -7.72 -6.58
C THR A 130 12.47 -6.25 -6.85
N PHE A 131 11.53 -5.36 -6.53
CA PHE A 131 11.72 -3.91 -6.66
C PHE A 131 12.92 -3.42 -5.84
N MET A 132 13.01 -3.81 -4.57
CA MET A 132 14.11 -3.40 -3.68
C MET A 132 15.46 -3.92 -4.19
N SER A 133 15.51 -5.14 -4.74
CA SER A 133 16.74 -5.68 -5.34
C SER A 133 17.18 -4.90 -6.59
N ILE A 134 16.24 -4.50 -7.45
CA ILE A 134 16.53 -3.68 -8.63
C ILE A 134 17.02 -2.29 -8.22
N ALA A 135 16.34 -1.67 -7.25
CA ALA A 135 16.73 -0.36 -6.74
C ALA A 135 18.11 -0.39 -6.09
N GLU A 136 18.41 -1.41 -5.26
CA GLU A 136 19.72 -1.57 -4.61
C GLU A 136 20.86 -1.72 -5.63
N ALA A 137 20.64 -2.42 -6.74
CA ALA A 137 21.62 -2.58 -7.82
C ALA A 137 22.01 -1.24 -8.50
N SER A 138 21.21 -0.19 -8.35
CA SER A 138 21.49 1.16 -8.85
C SER A 138 21.69 2.19 -7.73
N ASP A 139 22.16 1.78 -6.55
CA ASP A 139 22.34 2.65 -5.37
C ASP A 139 21.06 3.41 -4.99
N PHE A 140 19.90 2.79 -5.24
CA PHE A 140 18.57 3.35 -5.06
C PHE A 140 18.25 4.59 -5.90
N LYS A 141 19.02 4.85 -6.96
CA LYS A 141 18.68 5.85 -7.98
C LYS A 141 17.54 5.36 -8.85
N LYS A 142 16.75 6.29 -9.39
CA LYS A 142 15.73 6.06 -10.41
C LYS A 142 16.39 5.72 -11.74
N SER A 143 16.88 4.49 -11.85
CA SER A 143 17.51 3.96 -13.06
C SER A 143 16.47 3.52 -14.09
N GLU A 144 16.89 3.33 -15.34
CA GLU A 144 16.03 2.78 -16.40
C GLU A 144 15.40 1.44 -15.97
N ALA A 145 16.18 0.56 -15.31
CA ALA A 145 15.67 -0.72 -14.81
C ALA A 145 14.56 -0.55 -13.76
N VAL A 146 14.66 0.45 -12.89
CA VAL A 146 13.60 0.81 -11.94
C VAL A 146 12.37 1.29 -12.70
N GLU A 147 12.53 2.21 -13.65
CA GLU A 147 11.41 2.76 -14.43
C GLU A 147 10.69 1.68 -15.26
N THR A 148 11.43 0.82 -15.95
CA THR A 148 10.88 -0.33 -16.69
C THR A 148 10.09 -1.25 -15.76
N PHE A 149 10.65 -1.59 -14.59
CA PHE A 149 9.95 -2.41 -13.62
C PHE A 149 8.62 -1.79 -13.17
N LEU A 150 8.65 -0.49 -12.85
CA LEU A 150 7.47 0.25 -12.39
C LEU A 150 6.38 0.30 -13.48
N GLN A 151 6.76 0.53 -14.74
CA GLN A 151 5.84 0.56 -15.88
C GLN A 151 5.21 -0.81 -16.13
N GLU A 152 6.01 -1.88 -16.13
CA GLU A 152 5.51 -3.23 -16.45
C GLU A 152 4.69 -3.87 -15.33
N LYS A 153 5.03 -3.62 -14.05
CA LYS A 153 4.49 -4.38 -12.91
C LYS A 153 3.54 -3.60 -12.02
N VAL A 154 3.50 -2.27 -12.16
CA VAL A 154 2.77 -1.38 -11.26
C VAL A 154 1.87 -0.38 -11.99
N SER A 155 1.56 -0.60 -13.27
CA SER A 155 0.55 0.22 -13.96
C SER A 155 -0.84 0.11 -13.29
N LEU A 156 -1.62 1.18 -13.41
CA LEU A 156 -3.02 1.26 -12.98
C LEU A 156 -4.01 0.79 -14.06
N ASP A 157 -3.51 0.55 -15.28
CA ASP A 157 -4.27 0.11 -16.45
C ASP A 157 -4.83 -1.32 -16.30
#